data_AF-A0A7C4P3J4-F1
#
_entry.id   AF-A0A7C4P3J4-F1
#
_cell.length_a   1.000
_cell.length_b   1.000
_cell.length_c   1.000
_cell.angle_alpha   90.00
_cell.angle_beta   90.00
_cell.angle_gamma   90.00
#
_symmetry.space_group_name_H-M   'P 1'
#
loop_
_entity.id
_entity.type
_entity.pdbx_description
1 polymer ?
#
loop_
_entity_poly.entity_id
_entity_poly.type
_entity_poly.pdbx_seq_one_letter_code
_entity_poly.pdbx_strand_id
1 'polypeptide(L)' 'LTGTAAEITPVIEVDNRKINGGEVGPITKELQELYFKAVSGRMERYKVWLTPVYEK' A
#
# COMPACT_ATOMS: atom_id res chain seq x y z
N LEU A 1 0.11 -7.18 5.82
CA LEU A 1 -1.33 -7.13 6.10
C LEU A 1 -2.00 -6.12 5.18
N THR A 2 -3.30 -6.26 4.94
CA THR A 2 -4.09 -5.32 4.15
C THR A 2 -5.40 -4.95 4.82
N GLY A 3 -5.91 -3.74 4.60
CA GLY A 3 -7.25 -3.34 5.04
C GLY A 3 -7.49 -1.86 4.77
N THR A 4 -8.73 -1.37 4.86
CA THR A 4 -9.03 0.06 4.58
C THR A 4 -8.24 1.00 5.49
N ALA A 5 -8.11 0.66 6.78
CA ALA A 5 -7.33 1.45 7.73
C ALA A 5 -5.83 1.09 7.75
N ALA A 6 -5.52 -0.19 7.54
CA ALA A 6 -4.14 -0.71 7.58
C ALA A 6 -3.39 -0.57 6.25
N GLU A 7 -4.09 -0.21 5.17
CA GLU A 7 -3.58 -0.03 3.82
C GLU A 7 -2.79 -1.25 3.34
N ILE A 8 -1.51 -1.07 2.98
CA ILE A 8 -0.54 -2.16 2.82
C ILE A 8 0.52 -1.97 3.90
N THR A 9 0.44 -2.79 4.95
CA THR A 9 1.37 -2.74 6.09
C THR A 9 2.30 -3.96 6.07
N PRO A 10 3.63 -3.78 5.93
CA PRO A 10 4.60 -4.87 6.02
C PRO A 10 4.60 -5.54 7.40
N VAL A 11 4.83 -6.85 7.43
CA VAL A 11 5.12 -7.60 8.66
C VAL A 11 6.58 -8.05 8.57
N ILE A 12 7.41 -7.54 9.47
CA ILE A 12 8.86 -7.77 9.48
C ILE A 12 9.31 -8.82 10.51
N GLU A 13 8.41 -9.22 11.41
CA GLU A 13 8.69 -10.20 12.45
C GLU A 13 7.40 -10.91 12.89
N VAL A 14 7.50 -12.22 13.14
CA VAL A 14 6.43 -13.03 13.74
C VAL A 14 7.08 -13.99 14.74
N ASP A 15 6.53 -14.10 15.95
CA ASP A 15 7.02 -14.99 17.01
C ASP A 15 8.54 -14.87 17.27
N ASN A 16 9.04 -13.64 17.40
CA ASN A 16 10.46 -13.31 17.56
C ASN A 16 11.38 -13.80 16.41
N ARG A 17 10.82 -14.13 15.25
CA ARG A 17 11.56 -14.52 14.05
C ARG A 17 11.45 -13.43 13.01
N LYS A 18 12.59 -12.82 12.70
CA LYS A 18 12.70 -11.77 11.68
C LYS A 18 12.43 -12.34 10.30
N ILE A 19 11.56 -11.67 9.55
CA ILE A 19 11.31 -11.90 8.14
C ILE A 19 12.21 -10.92 7.37
N ASN A 20 12.96 -11.39 6.38
CA ASN A 20 13.85 -10.54 5.56
C ASN A 20 14.80 -9.67 6.40
N GLY A 21 15.41 -10.24 7.45
CA GLY A 21 16.33 -9.50 8.33
C GLY A 21 15.67 -8.44 9.22
N GLY A 22 14.33 -8.35 9.24
CA GLY A 22 13.59 -7.30 9.91
C GLY A 22 13.33 -6.08 9.02
N GLU A 23 13.59 -6.18 7.73
CA GLU A 23 13.37 -5.11 6.77
C GLU A 23 12.18 -5.41 5.85
N VAL A 24 11.56 -4.34 5.35
CA VAL A 24 10.48 -4.45 4.37
C VAL A 24 11.03 -5.04 3.07
N GLY A 25 10.42 -6.13 2.61
CA GLY A 25 10.79 -6.73 1.33
C GLY A 25 10.50 -5.82 0.13
N PRO A 26 11.28 -5.93 -0.96
CA PRO A 26 11.18 -5.03 -2.11
C PRO A 26 9.80 -5.04 -2.78
N ILE A 27 9.16 -6.21 -2.89
CA ILE A 27 7.82 -6.37 -3.48
C ILE A 27 6.77 -5.64 -2.64
N THR A 28 6.81 -5.79 -1.31
CA THR A 28 5.85 -5.12 -0.41
C THR A 28 5.99 -3.61 -0.51
N LYS A 29 7.22 -3.11 -0.61
CA LYS A 29 7.48 -1.68 -0.80
C LYS A 29 6.92 -1.17 -2.14
N GLU A 30 7.17 -1.90 -3.24
CA GLU A 30 6.64 -1.55 -4.55
C GLU A 30 5.09 -1.52 -4.55
N LEU A 31 4.46 -2.54 -3.98
CA LEU A 31 3.00 -2.60 -3.87
C LEU A 31 2.44 -1.46 -3.01
N GLN A 32 3.09 -1.14 -1.89
CA GLN A 32 2.71 -0.02 -1.03
C GLN A 32 2.78 1.31 -1.79
N GLU A 33 3.85 1.56 -2.54
CA GLU A 33 3.99 2.77 -3.37
C GLU A 33 2.92 2.83 -4.48
N LEU A 34 2.64 1.70 -5.13
CA LEU A 34 1.59 1.61 -6.15
C LEU A 34 0.21 1.88 -5.56
N TYR A 35 -0.09 1.32 -4.39
CA TYR A 35 -1.34 1.56 -3.68
C TYR A 35 -1.53 3.05 -3.38
N PHE A 36 -0.53 3.72 -2.80
CA PHE A 36 -0.61 5.15 -2.50
C PHE A 36 -0.78 6.01 -3.74
N LYS A 37 -0.10 5.68 -4.84
CA LYS A 37 -0.30 6.37 -6.13
C LYS A 37 -1.70 6.16 -6.68
N ALA A 38 -2.27 4.95 -6.55
CA ALA A 38 -3.61 4.64 -7.01
C ALA A 38 -4.68 5.41 -6.21
N VAL A 39 -4.65 5.31 -4.86
CA VAL A 39 -5.69 5.93 -4.01
C VAL A 39 -5.63 7.46 -3.96
N SER A 40 -4.44 8.04 -4.21
CA SER A 40 -4.29 9.49 -4.36
C SER A 40 -4.57 10.02 -5.78
N GLY A 41 -5.04 9.15 -6.69
CA GLY A 41 -5.44 9.55 -8.05
C GLY A 41 -4.30 9.89 -9.00
N ARG A 42 -3.06 9.51 -8.65
CA ARG A 42 -1.85 9.74 -9.46
C ARG A 42 -1.65 8.70 -10.56
N MET A 43 -2.58 7.76 -10.71
CA MET A 43 -2.54 6.70 -11.72
C MET A 43 -3.83 6.69 -12.53
N GLU A 44 -3.73 7.03 -13.82
CA GLU A 44 -4.88 7.08 -14.73
C GLU A 44 -5.69 5.77 -14.74
N ARG A 45 -4.97 4.64 -14.78
CA ARG A 45 -5.55 3.28 -14.78
C ARG A 45 -6.53 3.03 -13.61
N TYR A 46 -6.32 3.68 -12.47
CA TYR A 46 -7.09 3.42 -11.24
C TYR A 46 -8.06 4.56 -10.89
N LYS A 47 -8.16 5.61 -11.71
CA LYS A 47 -9.08 6.72 -11.44
C LYS A 47 -10.54 6.29 -11.35
N VAL A 48 -10.93 5.22 -12.05
CA VAL A 48 -12.29 4.65 -11.99
C VAL A 48 -12.68 4.16 -10.59
N TRP A 49 -11.73 3.95 -9.68
CA TRP A 49 -12.00 3.60 -8.27
C TRP A 49 -12.28 4.80 -7.38
N LEU A 50 -11.98 6.01 -7.85
CA LEU A 50 -12.05 7.23 -7.04
C LEU A 50 -13.34 7.99 -7.37
N THR A 51 -14.01 8.46 -6.32
CA THR A 51 -15.16 9.35 -6.44
C THR A 51 -14.73 10.75 -6.00
N PRO A 52 -14.60 11.73 -6.92
CA PRO A 52 -14.34 13.12 -6.55
C PRO A 52 -15.52 13.67 -5.74
N VAL A 53 -15.24 14.31 -4.61
CA VAL A 53 -16.28 14.90 -3.74
C VAL A 53 -16.53 16.36 -4.08
N TYR A 54 -15.54 17.04 -4.64
CA TYR A 54 -15.64 18.45 -5.04
C TYR A 54 -15.67 18.55 -6.57
N GLU A 55 -16.37 19.56 -7.07
CA GLU A 55 -16.29 19.93 -8.46
C GLU A 55 -14.90 20.48 -8.79
N LYS A 56 -14.50 20.29 -10.05
CA LYS A 56 -13.18 20.63 -10.56
C LYS A 56 -13.05 22.11 -10.88
#